data_AF-A0A7U8AR93-F1
#
_entry.id   AF-A0A7U8AR93-F1
#
_cell.length_a   1.000
_cell.length_b   1.000
_cell.length_c   1.000
_cell.angle_alpha   90.00
_cell.angle_beta   90.00
_cell.angle_gamma   90.00
#
_symmetry.space_group_name_H-M   'P 1'
#
loop_
_entity.id
_entity.type
_entity.pdbx_description
1 polymer ?
#
loop_
_entity_poly.entity_id
_entity_poly.type
_entity_poly.pdbx_seq_one_letter_code
_entity_poly.pdbx_strand_id
1 'polypeptide(L)'
;EKNYNGNLKSSQELHNQIKKDQELREKEILALQEKTALKLEDEYNNARWANSNHAYLKKKGFDENFYLKQDKMGSLLIPLKDENEKLWSLQRIFSNGDKIIGVIKTQEEKDQGVEYLAKKQGCFHIIGAKTLHNLKEFYLCEGFATGATLYKALNKPIIMAIDAGNLESVVKK
;
A
#
# COMPACT_ATOMS: atom_id res chain seq x y z
N GLU A 1 40.74 -19.62 -39.13
CA GLU A 1 39.83 -18.55 -38.67
C GLU A 1 38.53 -19.18 -38.17
N LYS A 2 38.07 -18.86 -36.96
CA LYS A 2 36.80 -19.38 -36.43
C LYS A 2 35.69 -18.38 -36.75
N ASN A 3 34.82 -18.73 -37.70
CA ASN A 3 33.60 -17.99 -38.04
C ASN A 3 32.66 -17.96 -36.83
N TYR A 4 32.65 -16.83 -36.11
CA TYR A 4 31.58 -16.48 -35.17
C TYR A 4 30.40 -15.92 -35.98
N ASN A 5 29.58 -16.81 -36.56
CA ASN A 5 28.25 -16.42 -37.04
C ASN A 5 27.33 -16.27 -35.84
N GLY A 6 27.43 -15.12 -35.16
CA GLY A 6 26.44 -14.68 -34.18
C GLY A 6 25.14 -14.40 -34.92
N ASN A 7 24.13 -15.24 -34.67
CA ASN A 7 22.79 -15.06 -35.22
C ASN A 7 22.15 -13.81 -34.58
N LEU A 8 22.38 -12.63 -35.18
CA LEU A 8 21.85 -11.36 -34.72
C LEU A 8 20.35 -11.33 -34.95
N LYS A 9 19.56 -11.39 -33.86
CA LYS A 9 18.10 -11.25 -33.90
C LYS A 9 17.75 -9.93 -34.59
N SER A 10 16.75 -9.97 -35.45
CA SER A 10 16.21 -8.77 -36.08
C SER A 10 15.62 -7.80 -35.04
N SER A 11 15.58 -6.51 -35.36
CA SER A 11 14.98 -5.50 -34.48
C SER A 11 13.54 -5.87 -34.07
N GLN A 12 12.76 -6.45 -34.98
CA GLN A 12 11.39 -6.89 -34.71
C GLN A 12 11.33 -8.05 -33.70
N GLU A 13 12.21 -9.03 -33.83
CA GLU A 13 12.30 -10.18 -32.90
C GLU A 13 12.76 -9.73 -31.52
N LEU A 14 13.69 -8.77 -31.44
CA LEU A 14 14.14 -8.21 -30.17
C LEU A 14 13.03 -7.43 -29.47
N HIS A 15 12.29 -6.57 -30.18
CA HIS A 15 11.15 -5.85 -29.63
C HIS A 15 10.06 -6.81 -29.11
N ASN A 16 9.74 -7.84 -29.89
CA ASN A 16 8.76 -8.85 -29.48
C ASN A 16 9.21 -9.63 -28.25
N GLN A 17 10.50 -9.95 -28.14
CA GLN A 17 11.04 -10.61 -26.94
C GLN A 17 10.96 -9.69 -25.72
N ILE A 18 11.38 -8.42 -25.85
CA ILE A 18 11.31 -7.44 -24.75
C ILE A 18 9.87 -7.30 -24.25
N LYS A 19 8.90 -7.19 -25.17
CA LYS A 19 7.48 -7.08 -24.82
C LYS A 19 6.99 -8.33 -24.07
N LYS A 20 7.30 -9.53 -24.57
CA LYS A 20 6.94 -10.79 -23.88
C LYS A 20 7.56 -10.88 -22.49
N ASP A 21 8.82 -10.49 -22.36
CA ASP A 21 9.53 -10.52 -21.07
C ASP A 21 8.95 -9.47 -20.10
N GLN A 22 8.51 -8.32 -20.59
CA GLN A 22 7.79 -7.31 -19.79
C GLN A 22 6.45 -7.85 -19.30
N GLU A 23 5.63 -8.41 -20.19
CA GLU A 23 4.34 -9.00 -19.84
C GLU A 23 4.48 -10.15 -18.83
N LEU A 24 5.53 -10.98 -18.96
CA LEU A 24 5.82 -12.04 -18.00
C LEU A 24 6.17 -11.47 -16.63
N ARG A 25 7.07 -10.48 -16.55
CA ARG A 25 7.44 -9.83 -15.29
C ARG A 25 6.26 -9.14 -14.62
N GLU A 26 5.39 -8.49 -15.39
CA GLU A 26 4.19 -7.84 -14.86
C GLU A 26 3.24 -8.85 -14.22
N LYS A 27 3.07 -10.03 -14.86
CA LYS A 27 2.27 -11.13 -14.30
C LYS A 27 2.89 -11.68 -13.01
N GLU A 28 4.21 -11.88 -12.98
CA GLU A 28 4.92 -12.36 -11.78
C GLU A 28 4.81 -11.35 -10.62
N ILE A 29 4.98 -10.07 -10.90
CA ILE A 29 4.79 -8.97 -9.93
C ILE A 29 3.37 -8.97 -9.40
N LEU A 30 2.37 -9.05 -10.28
CA LEU A 30 0.97 -9.06 -9.88
C LEU A 30 0.65 -10.27 -8.99
N ALA A 31 1.09 -11.47 -9.39
CA ALA A 31 0.88 -12.68 -8.61
C ALA A 31 1.51 -12.58 -7.20
N LEU A 32 2.72 -12.01 -7.09
CA LEU A 32 3.37 -11.78 -5.81
C LEU A 32 2.64 -10.71 -4.97
N GLN A 33 2.14 -9.65 -5.61
CA GLN A 33 1.32 -8.63 -4.96
C GLN A 33 0.00 -9.20 -4.44
N GLU A 34 -0.66 -10.06 -5.20
CA GLU A 34 -1.90 -10.72 -4.78
C GLU A 34 -1.68 -11.66 -3.60
N LYS A 35 -0.63 -12.48 -3.65
CA LYS A 35 -0.22 -13.31 -2.51
C LYS A 35 0.04 -12.47 -1.27
N THR A 36 0.72 -11.34 -1.43
CA THR A 36 1.03 -10.41 -0.33
C THR A 36 -0.22 -9.75 0.23
N ALA A 37 -1.14 -9.34 -0.65
CA ALA A 37 -2.41 -8.72 -0.29
C ALA A 37 -3.27 -9.66 0.58
N LEU A 38 -3.39 -10.94 0.21
CA LEU A 38 -4.14 -11.93 0.99
C LEU A 38 -3.60 -12.08 2.42
N LYS A 39 -2.27 -12.16 2.59
CA LYS A 39 -1.65 -12.21 3.91
C LYS A 39 -1.96 -10.96 4.74
N LEU A 40 -1.86 -9.78 4.13
CA LEU A 40 -2.11 -8.50 4.79
C LEU A 40 -3.59 -8.31 5.14
N GLU A 41 -4.48 -8.79 4.29
CA GLU A 41 -5.92 -8.78 4.54
C GLU A 41 -6.29 -9.69 5.72
N ASP A 42 -5.76 -10.92 5.76
CA ASP A 42 -5.96 -11.82 6.91
C ASP A 42 -5.46 -11.17 8.21
N GLU A 43 -4.26 -10.59 8.19
CA GLU A 43 -3.72 -9.91 9.36
C GLU A 43 -4.58 -8.71 9.79
N TYR A 44 -5.02 -7.89 8.83
CA TYR A 44 -5.88 -6.74 9.11
C TYR A 44 -7.24 -7.17 9.66
N ASN A 45 -7.83 -8.25 9.14
CA ASN A 45 -9.11 -8.77 9.60
C ASN A 45 -9.02 -9.28 11.04
N ASN A 46 -7.93 -9.96 11.40
CA ASN A 46 -7.66 -10.47 12.74
C ASN A 46 -7.13 -9.41 13.73
N ALA A 47 -6.77 -8.21 13.26
CA ALA A 47 -6.35 -7.11 14.12
C ALA A 47 -7.53 -6.49 14.88
N ARG A 48 -7.24 -5.91 16.04
CA ARG A 48 -8.22 -5.22 16.89
C ARG A 48 -8.31 -3.75 16.53
N TRP A 49 -9.40 -3.09 16.92
CA TRP A 49 -9.51 -1.63 16.83
C TRP A 49 -8.37 -0.94 17.58
N ALA A 50 -7.83 0.13 16.98
CA ALA A 50 -6.76 0.91 17.56
C ALA A 50 -7.23 1.65 18.82
N ASN A 51 -6.35 1.70 19.82
CA ASN A 51 -6.58 2.49 21.02
C ASN A 51 -6.38 3.98 20.68
N SER A 52 -7.32 4.85 21.03
CA SER A 52 -7.17 6.30 20.84
C SER A 52 -6.02 6.90 21.67
N ASN A 53 -5.56 6.21 22.72
CA ASN A 53 -4.36 6.53 23.48
C ASN A 53 -3.06 5.97 22.87
N HIS A 54 -3.08 5.48 21.63
CA HIS A 54 -1.86 5.06 20.93
C HIS A 54 -0.83 6.19 20.88
N ALA A 55 0.43 5.89 21.20
CA ALA A 55 1.51 6.87 21.39
C ALA A 55 1.68 7.82 20.18
N TYR A 56 1.65 7.28 18.97
CA TYR A 56 1.72 8.10 17.75
C TYR A 56 0.54 9.07 17.60
N LEU A 57 -0.69 8.63 17.90
CA LEU A 57 -1.88 9.49 17.76
C LEU A 57 -1.81 10.64 18.76
N LYS A 58 -1.46 10.34 20.02
CA LYS A 58 -1.25 11.36 21.07
C LYS A 58 -0.13 12.33 20.71
N LYS A 59 1.01 11.83 20.21
CA LYS A 59 2.12 12.68 19.73
C LYS A 59 1.70 13.59 18.59
N LYS A 60 0.74 13.17 17.76
CA LYS A 60 0.14 13.98 16.69
C LYS A 60 -1.03 14.85 17.13
N GLY A 61 -1.37 14.86 18.42
CA GLY A 61 -2.44 15.68 18.98
C GLY A 61 -3.84 15.14 18.71
N PHE A 62 -3.97 13.85 18.38
CA PHE A 62 -5.25 13.20 18.14
C PHE A 62 -5.75 12.47 19.40
N ASP A 63 -7.05 12.57 19.60
CA ASP A 63 -7.84 11.99 20.70
C ASP A 63 -8.78 10.87 20.23
N GLU A 64 -8.82 10.62 18.92
CA GLU A 64 -9.62 9.58 18.27
C GLU A 64 -8.72 8.58 17.53
N ASN A 65 -9.27 7.41 17.21
CA ASN A 65 -8.52 6.33 16.54
C ASN A 65 -8.74 6.29 15.02
N PHE A 66 -9.58 7.19 14.46
CA PHE A 66 -9.94 7.25 13.04
C PHE A 66 -10.39 5.91 12.44
N TYR A 67 -11.00 5.04 13.24
CA TYR A 67 -11.37 3.67 12.83
C TYR A 67 -10.19 2.87 12.28
N LEU A 68 -8.97 3.15 12.74
CA LEU A 68 -7.82 2.32 12.43
C LEU A 68 -7.83 1.04 13.27
N LYS A 69 -7.09 0.04 12.79
CA LYS A 69 -6.78 -1.16 13.57
C LYS A 69 -5.37 -1.08 14.12
N GLN A 70 -5.04 -1.95 15.06
CA GLN A 70 -3.68 -2.12 15.56
C GLN A 70 -3.35 -3.60 15.70
N ASP A 71 -2.12 -3.97 15.37
CA ASP A 71 -1.63 -5.34 15.50
C ASP A 71 -1.34 -5.72 16.97
N LYS A 72 -0.91 -6.96 17.19
CA LYS A 72 -0.57 -7.48 18.53
C LYS A 72 0.69 -6.83 19.11
N MET A 73 1.58 -6.30 18.27
CA MET A 73 2.79 -5.56 18.67
C MET A 73 2.50 -4.10 19.00
N GLY A 74 1.26 -3.64 18.77
CA GLY A 74 0.81 -2.28 19.05
C GLY A 74 1.00 -1.32 17.87
N SER A 75 1.42 -1.77 16.69
CA SER A 75 1.52 -0.91 15.52
C SER A 75 0.13 -0.58 14.99
N LEU A 76 -0.13 0.69 14.66
CA LEU A 76 -1.33 1.07 13.91
C LEU A 76 -1.26 0.48 12.51
N LEU A 77 -2.41 0.00 12.03
CA LEU A 77 -2.61 -0.55 10.69
C LEU A 77 -3.58 0.35 9.94
N ILE A 78 -3.08 0.97 8.87
CA ILE A 78 -3.88 1.76 7.94
C ILE A 78 -4.06 0.94 6.66
N PRO A 79 -5.30 0.55 6.31
CA PRO A 79 -5.54 -0.25 5.11
C PRO A 79 -5.37 0.62 3.86
N LEU A 80 -4.60 0.09 2.90
CA LEU A 80 -4.35 0.71 1.60
C LEU A 80 -5.10 -0.11 0.54
N LYS A 81 -6.11 0.51 -0.04
CA LYS A 81 -7.04 -0.10 -1.00
C LYS A 81 -6.94 0.57 -2.36
N ASP A 82 -7.32 -0.14 -3.41
CA ASP A 82 -7.52 0.45 -4.73
C ASP A 82 -8.93 1.03 -4.90
N GLU A 83 -9.23 1.55 -6.08
CA GLU A 83 -10.53 2.10 -6.48
C GLU A 83 -11.69 1.09 -6.39
N ASN A 84 -11.39 -0.21 -6.41
CA ASN A 84 -12.35 -1.30 -6.31
C ASN A 84 -12.49 -1.83 -4.86
N GLU A 85 -11.96 -1.08 -3.90
CA GLU A 85 -11.95 -1.40 -2.47
C GLU A 85 -11.14 -2.64 -2.07
N LYS A 86 -10.35 -3.23 -2.98
CA LYS A 86 -9.48 -4.37 -2.68
C LYS A 86 -8.31 -3.91 -1.81
N LEU A 87 -8.10 -4.56 -0.67
CA LEU A 87 -6.95 -4.32 0.18
C LEU A 87 -5.71 -4.91 -0.48
N TRP A 88 -4.72 -4.06 -0.74
CA TRP A 88 -3.46 -4.44 -1.38
C TRP A 88 -2.26 -4.33 -0.46
N SER A 89 -2.32 -3.41 0.51
CA SER A 89 -1.24 -3.20 1.46
C SER A 89 -1.73 -2.62 2.79
N LEU A 90 -0.82 -2.55 3.75
CA LEU A 90 -0.98 -1.84 5.01
C LEU A 90 0.15 -0.83 5.15
N GLN A 91 -0.17 0.42 5.50
CA GLN A 91 0.81 1.28 6.14
C GLN A 91 0.78 0.99 7.64
N ARG A 92 1.93 0.61 8.18
CA ARG A 92 2.12 0.38 9.61
C ARG A 92 2.77 1.58 10.24
N ILE A 93 2.30 1.97 11.41
CA ILE A 93 2.91 3.03 12.21
C ILE A 93 3.23 2.45 13.58
N PHE A 94 4.52 2.37 13.90
CA PHE A 94 4.99 1.89 15.19
C PHE A 94 4.78 2.95 16.29
N SER A 95 4.86 2.54 17.54
CA SER A 95 4.72 3.45 18.70
C SER A 95 5.72 4.61 18.70
N ASN A 96 6.92 4.41 18.16
CA ASN A 96 7.95 5.45 18.03
C ASN A 96 7.65 6.45 16.88
N GLY A 97 6.72 6.11 15.98
CA GLY A 97 6.30 6.90 14.83
C GLY A 97 6.95 6.50 13.51
N ASP A 98 7.86 5.53 13.51
CA ASP A 98 8.40 4.94 12.28
C ASP A 98 7.29 4.26 11.51
N LYS A 99 7.45 4.21 10.18
CA LYS A 99 6.44 3.71 9.28
C LYS A 99 7.04 2.76 8.26
N ILE A 100 6.31 1.70 7.96
CA ILE A 100 6.62 0.81 6.84
C ILE A 100 5.35 0.52 6.05
N ILE A 101 5.51 0.04 4.83
CA ILE A 101 4.42 -0.41 3.98
C ILE A 101 4.61 -1.91 3.75
N GLY A 102 3.56 -2.69 3.99
CA GLY A 102 3.56 -4.12 3.72
C GLY A 102 3.77 -5.01 4.94
N VAL A 103 4.56 -6.06 4.77
CA VAL A 103 4.63 -7.22 5.68
C VAL A 103 5.83 -7.10 6.64
N ILE A 104 5.61 -7.44 7.92
CA ILE A 104 6.71 -7.76 8.84
C ILE A 104 6.93 -9.27 8.75
N LYS A 105 8.05 -9.68 8.13
CA LYS A 105 8.39 -11.11 7.98
C LYS A 105 8.68 -11.73 9.35
N THR A 106 8.13 -12.92 9.60
CA THR A 106 8.54 -13.75 10.75
C THR A 106 9.98 -14.23 10.58
N GLN A 107 10.60 -14.75 11.65
CA GLN A 107 11.94 -15.32 11.52
C GLN A 107 11.96 -16.50 10.56
N GLU A 108 10.97 -17.40 10.67
CA GLU A 108 10.80 -18.53 9.76
C GLU A 108 10.66 -18.10 8.29
N GLU A 109 9.86 -17.07 8.01
CA GLU A 109 9.71 -16.54 6.65
C GLU A 109 11.02 -15.96 6.10
N LYS A 110 11.86 -15.36 6.96
CA LYS A 110 13.19 -14.90 6.56
C LYS A 110 14.11 -16.08 6.26
N ASP A 111 14.11 -17.09 7.13
CA ASP A 111 14.96 -18.28 6.99
C ASP A 111 14.59 -19.09 5.73
N GLN A 112 13.30 -19.13 5.39
CA GLN A 112 12.78 -19.74 4.16
C GLN A 112 12.94 -18.86 2.92
N GLY A 113 13.44 -17.63 3.04
CA GLY A 113 13.59 -16.70 1.92
C GLY A 113 12.25 -16.30 1.28
N VAL A 114 11.17 -16.25 2.07
CA VAL A 114 9.84 -15.89 1.55
C VAL A 114 9.84 -14.43 1.13
N GLU A 115 9.49 -14.19 -0.13
CA GLU A 115 9.32 -12.84 -0.65
C GLU A 115 7.88 -12.35 -0.60
N TYR A 116 7.75 -11.04 -0.36
CA TYR A 116 6.50 -10.30 -0.36
C TYR A 116 6.69 -8.99 -1.11
N LEU A 117 5.66 -8.58 -1.83
CA LEU A 117 5.64 -7.32 -2.58
C LEU A 117 4.32 -6.61 -2.33
N ALA A 118 4.33 -5.64 -1.42
CA ALA A 118 3.17 -4.81 -1.18
C ALA A 118 2.93 -3.84 -2.35
N LYS A 119 1.71 -3.79 -2.88
CA LYS A 119 1.34 -2.81 -3.90
C LYS A 119 1.02 -1.47 -3.24
N LYS A 120 1.86 -0.47 -3.51
CA LYS A 120 1.66 0.93 -3.11
C LYS A 120 0.90 1.72 -4.17
N GLN A 121 1.27 1.52 -5.44
CA GLN A 121 0.86 2.40 -6.52
C GLN A 121 -0.64 2.33 -6.79
N GLY A 122 -1.27 3.52 -6.82
CA GLY A 122 -2.72 3.69 -6.96
C GLY A 122 -3.53 3.21 -5.75
N CYS A 123 -2.89 2.83 -4.64
CA CYS A 123 -3.59 2.46 -3.41
C CYS A 123 -3.63 3.66 -2.46
N PHE A 124 -4.72 3.78 -1.70
CA PHE A 124 -4.98 4.90 -0.79
C PHE A 124 -5.79 4.45 0.43
N HIS A 125 -5.91 5.35 1.40
CA HIS A 125 -6.81 5.22 2.54
C HIS A 125 -7.82 6.36 2.56
N ILE A 126 -9.07 6.09 2.94
CA ILE A 126 -10.09 7.13 3.09
C ILE A 126 -10.30 7.42 4.57
N ILE A 127 -10.15 8.68 4.96
CA ILE A 127 -10.44 9.18 6.31
C ILE A 127 -11.80 9.87 6.27
N GLY A 128 -12.70 9.52 7.20
CA GLY A 128 -14.02 10.14 7.30
C GLY A 128 -15.10 9.56 6.38
N ALA A 129 -14.81 8.49 5.64
CA ALA A 129 -15.79 7.76 4.83
C ALA A 129 -15.36 6.29 4.65
N LYS A 130 -16.33 5.42 4.32
CA LYS A 130 -16.07 3.98 4.14
C LYS A 130 -15.55 3.65 2.74
N THR A 131 -16.09 4.30 1.71
CA THR A 131 -15.84 4.01 0.30
C THR A 131 -15.86 5.30 -0.51
N LEU A 132 -15.38 5.25 -1.76
CA LEU A 132 -15.50 6.36 -2.72
C LEU A 132 -16.93 6.53 -3.24
N HIS A 133 -17.78 5.51 -3.12
CA HIS A 133 -19.14 5.55 -3.60
C HIS A 133 -19.93 6.66 -2.90
N ASN A 134 -20.58 7.51 -3.69
CA ASN A 134 -21.41 8.65 -3.23
C ASN A 134 -20.64 9.82 -2.59
N LEU A 135 -19.32 9.89 -2.71
CA LEU A 135 -18.58 11.09 -2.32
C LEU A 135 -18.76 12.19 -3.37
N LYS A 136 -19.47 13.28 -3.01
CA LYS A 136 -19.64 14.46 -3.86
C LYS A 136 -18.43 15.41 -3.82
N GLU A 137 -17.70 15.39 -2.71
CA GLU A 137 -16.55 16.24 -2.44
C GLU A 137 -15.60 15.47 -1.53
N PHE A 138 -14.31 15.51 -1.85
CA PHE A 138 -13.24 14.99 -1.02
C PHE A 138 -11.95 15.75 -1.31
N TYR A 139 -10.99 15.67 -0.39
CA TYR A 139 -9.67 16.26 -0.56
C TYR A 139 -8.63 15.15 -0.63
N LEU A 140 -7.50 15.43 -1.29
CA LEU A 140 -6.39 14.50 -1.41
C LEU A 140 -5.19 15.03 -0.61
N CYS A 141 -4.50 14.14 0.09
CA CYS A 141 -3.25 14.47 0.76
C CYS A 141 -2.25 13.31 0.67
N GLU A 142 -0.98 13.57 0.95
CA GLU A 142 0.05 12.54 0.95
C GLU A 142 -0.10 11.55 2.11
N GLY A 143 -0.18 12.01 3.36
CA GLY A 143 0.10 11.17 4.52
C GLY A 143 -0.99 11.21 5.58
N PHE A 144 -1.07 10.14 6.39
CA PHE A 144 -2.14 9.96 7.37
C PHE A 144 -2.30 11.11 8.35
N ALA A 145 -1.21 11.62 8.96
CA ALA A 145 -1.33 12.70 9.94
C ALA A 145 -1.89 13.99 9.31
N THR A 146 -1.42 14.34 8.11
CA THR A 146 -1.94 15.47 7.34
C THR A 146 -3.42 15.26 7.01
N GLY A 147 -3.79 14.07 6.52
CA GLY A 147 -5.18 13.76 6.20
C GLY A 147 -6.10 13.79 7.42
N ALA A 148 -5.65 13.27 8.56
CA ALA A 148 -6.37 13.35 9.82
C ALA A 148 -6.58 14.80 10.27
N THR A 149 -5.55 15.64 10.18
CA THR A 149 -5.66 17.08 10.47
C THR A 149 -6.66 17.78 9.53
N LEU A 150 -6.60 17.50 8.23
CA LEU A 150 -7.55 18.06 7.25
C LEU A 150 -8.99 17.59 7.52
N TYR A 151 -9.18 16.30 7.84
CA TYR A 151 -10.48 15.76 8.19
C TYR A 151 -11.07 16.49 9.41
N LYS A 152 -10.27 16.68 10.48
CA LYS A 152 -10.71 17.42 11.67
C LYS A 152 -11.03 18.88 11.39
N ALA A 153 -10.28 19.53 10.48
CA ALA A 153 -10.47 20.94 10.15
C ALA A 153 -11.67 21.19 9.22
N LEU A 154 -11.88 20.31 8.24
CA LEU A 154 -12.87 20.51 7.18
C LEU A 154 -14.16 19.72 7.43
N ASN A 155 -14.11 18.65 8.23
CA ASN A 155 -15.17 17.66 8.37
C ASN A 155 -15.63 17.11 7.00
N LYS A 156 -14.67 16.87 6.11
CA LYS A 156 -14.87 16.37 4.74
C LYS A 156 -13.99 15.14 4.50
N PRO A 157 -14.45 14.14 3.72
CA PRO A 157 -13.67 12.95 3.42
C PRO A 157 -12.31 13.29 2.81
N ILE A 158 -11.27 12.59 3.28
CA ILE A 158 -9.90 12.78 2.80
C ILE A 158 -9.38 11.47 2.22
N ILE A 159 -8.88 11.52 1.00
CA ILE A 159 -8.10 10.44 0.38
C ILE A 159 -6.63 10.67 0.72
N MET A 160 -6.00 9.67 1.34
CA MET A 160 -4.61 9.69 1.74
C MET A 160 -3.79 8.76 0.84
N ALA A 161 -2.88 9.35 0.05
CA ALA A 161 -2.13 8.68 -1.00
C ALA A 161 -0.79 8.07 -0.53
N ILE A 162 -0.57 7.90 0.76
CA ILE A 162 0.65 7.36 1.40
C ILE A 162 1.84 8.32 1.38
N ASP A 163 2.23 8.81 0.19
CA ASP A 163 3.31 9.76 -0.05
C ASP A 163 3.07 10.59 -1.32
N ALA A 164 3.86 11.66 -1.51
CA ALA A 164 3.71 12.54 -2.67
C ALA A 164 3.90 11.83 -4.02
N GLY A 165 4.75 10.80 -4.09
CA GLY A 165 5.03 10.07 -5.32
C GLY A 165 3.88 9.18 -5.80
N ASN A 166 2.92 8.88 -4.93
CA ASN A 166 1.74 8.09 -5.27
C ASN A 166 0.49 8.94 -5.55
N LEU A 167 0.52 10.26 -5.29
CA LEU A 167 -0.61 11.16 -5.54
C LEU A 167 -1.13 11.07 -6.99
N GLU A 168 -0.23 11.20 -7.97
CA GLU A 168 -0.60 11.14 -9.38
C GLU A 168 -1.23 9.78 -9.75
N SER A 169 -0.71 8.70 -9.17
CA SER A 169 -1.23 7.36 -9.43
C SER A 169 -2.61 7.16 -8.83
N VAL A 170 -2.93 7.78 -7.69
CA VAL A 170 -4.26 7.74 -7.08
C VAL A 170 -5.25 8.60 -7.89
N VAL A 171 -4.83 9.76 -8.41
CA VAL A 171 -5.71 10.66 -9.19
C VAL A 171 -6.09 10.08 -10.56
N LYS A 172 -5.20 9.30 -11.18
CA LYS A 172 -5.44 8.70 -12.51
C LYS A 172 -6.33 7.45 -12.50
N LYS A 173 -6.71 6.96 -11.31
CA LYS A 173 -7.61 5.81 -11.16
C LYS A 173 -9.06 6.23 -11.24
#